data_AF-A0A8H4PDD6-F1
#
_entry.id   AF-A0A8H4PDD6-F1
#
_cell.length_a   1.000
_cell.length_b   1.000
_cell.length_c   1.000
_cell.angle_alpha   90.00
_cell.angle_beta   90.00
_cell.angle_gamma   90.00
#
_symmetry.space_group_name_H-M   'P 1'
#
loop_
_entity.id
_entity.type
_entity.pdbx_description
1 polymer ?
#
loop_
_entity_poly.entity_id
_entity_poly.type
_entity_poly.pdbx_seq_one_letter_code
_entity_poly.pdbx_strand_id
1 'polypeptide(L)'
;MATKIYDVLIIGGGPAGLSMAAALARQVYTAIVFDSGVYRNAPTKHMHNLIGFDHEDPAVFRAKAREGLQKRYESIEFKSVKVETVRKLESGMSHV
;
A
#
# COMPACT_ATOMS: atom_id res chain seq x y z
N MET A 1 4.85 -12.48 21.59
CA MET A 1 4.61 -11.15 20.98
C MET A 1 3.11 -10.98 20.81
N ALA A 2 2.54 -9.82 21.15
CA ALA A 2 1.11 -9.59 20.99
C ALA A 2 0.75 -9.41 19.51
N THR A 3 -0.33 -10.06 19.07
CA THR A 3 -0.84 -9.94 17.69
C THR A 3 -1.56 -8.60 17.54
N LYS A 4 -1.10 -7.76 16.60
CA LYS A 4 -1.77 -6.51 16.23
C LYS A 4 -2.85 -6.81 15.19
N ILE A 5 -4.08 -6.40 15.46
CA ILE A 5 -5.20 -6.51 14.52
C ILE A 5 -5.28 -5.20 13.72
N TYR A 6 -5.46 -5.32 12.42
CA TYR A 6 -5.70 -4.21 11.50
C TYR A 6 -7.12 -4.32 10.95
N ASP A 7 -7.74 -3.18 10.64
CA ASP A 7 -9.02 -3.16 9.95
C ASP A 7 -8.89 -3.67 8.51
N VAL A 8 -7.78 -3.35 7.84
CA VAL A 8 -7.55 -3.73 6.44
C VAL A 8 -6.12 -4.21 6.18
N LEU A 9 -6.03 -5.31 5.42
CA LEU A 9 -4.77 -5.83 4.87
C LEU A 9 -4.71 -5.49 3.38
N ILE A 10 -3.78 -4.64 2.97
CA ILE A 10 -3.61 -4.22 1.57
C ILE A 10 -2.44 -5.00 0.98
N ILE A 11 -2.70 -5.85 -0.02
CA ILE A 11 -1.67 -6.65 -0.69
C ILE A 11 -1.31 -6.01 -2.02
N GLY A 12 -0.21 -5.26 -2.03
CA GLY A 12 0.36 -4.57 -3.18
C GLY A 12 0.62 -3.09 -2.92
N GLY A 13 1.88 -2.64 -3.04
CA GLY A 13 2.30 -1.24 -2.89
C GLY A 13 2.28 -0.42 -4.19
N GLY A 14 1.50 -0.84 -5.18
CA GLY A 14 1.31 -0.08 -6.43
C GLY A 14 0.30 1.08 -6.28
N PRO A 15 -0.01 1.81 -7.38
CA PRO A 15 -0.97 2.91 -7.34
C PRO A 15 -2.32 2.57 -6.73
N ALA A 16 -2.86 1.37 -7.00
CA ALA A 16 -4.12 0.92 -6.42
C ALA A 16 -4.06 0.79 -4.89
N GLY A 17 -3.09 0.06 -4.35
CA GLY A 17 -2.94 -0.13 -2.91
C GLY A 17 -2.59 1.17 -2.18
N LEU A 18 -1.75 2.01 -2.77
CA LEU A 18 -1.42 3.33 -2.21
C LEU A 18 -2.64 4.26 -2.18
N SER A 19 -3.51 4.21 -3.20
CA SER A 19 -4.75 4.98 -3.24
C SER A 19 -5.74 4.50 -2.18
N MET A 20 -5.86 3.17 -1.99
CA MET A 20 -6.69 2.60 -0.92
C MET A 20 -6.17 2.96 0.48
N ALA A 21 -4.85 2.89 0.69
CA ALA A 21 -4.24 3.32 1.94
C ALA A 21 -4.53 4.81 2.22
N ALA A 22 -4.46 5.68 1.21
CA ALA A 22 -4.81 7.09 1.34
C ALA A 22 -6.28 7.33 1.71
N ALA A 23 -7.21 6.56 1.12
CA ALA A 23 -8.63 6.64 1.44
C ALA A 23 -8.92 6.20 2.88
N LEU A 24 -8.29 5.11 3.34
CA LEU A 24 -8.46 4.56 4.68
C LEU A 24 -7.82 5.45 5.77
N ALA A 25 -6.65 6.02 5.50
CA ALA A 25 -5.93 6.90 6.42
C ALA A 25 -6.78 8.10 6.87
N ARG A 26 -7.61 8.63 5.97
CA ARG A 26 -8.51 9.76 6.24
C ARG A 26 -9.79 9.39 6.98
N GLN A 27 -10.12 8.10 7.01
CA GLN A 27 -11.28 7.56 7.72
C GLN A 27 -10.89 6.93 9.07
N VAL A 28 -9.63 7.11 9.50
CA VAL A 28 -9.10 6.64 10.80
C VAL A 28 -9.09 5.10 10.92
N TYR A 29 -9.14 4.38 9.79
CA TYR A 29 -8.90 2.93 9.78
C TYR A 29 -7.41 2.62 9.94
N THR A 30 -7.12 1.55 10.66
CA THR A 30 -5.80 0.93 10.72
C THR A 30 -5.59 0.01 9.54
N ALA A 31 -4.50 0.18 8.81
CA ALA A 31 -4.19 -0.68 7.68
C ALA A 31 -2.69 -0.97 7.60
N ILE A 32 -2.37 -2.13 7.04
CA ILE A 32 -0.99 -2.50 6.68
C ILE A 32 -0.91 -2.79 5.19
N VAL A 33 0.05 -2.14 4.52
CA VAL A 33 0.36 -2.34 3.11
C VAL A 33 1.55 -3.29 2.99
N PHE A 34 1.33 -4.45 2.38
CA PHE A 34 2.38 -5.39 2.00
C PHE A 34 2.83 -5.11 0.58
N ASP A 35 4.12 -4.90 0.36
CA ASP A 35 4.68 -4.62 -0.96
C ASP A 35 5.84 -5.57 -1.28
N SER A 36 5.71 -6.32 -2.39
CA SER A 36 6.76 -7.21 -2.89
C SER A 36 7.84 -6.48 -3.68
N GLY A 37 7.61 -5.22 -4.08
CA GLY A 37 8.52 -4.46 -4.94
C GLY A 37 8.45 -4.82 -6.42
N VAL A 38 7.54 -5.72 -6.83
CA VAL A 38 7.35 -6.13 -8.23
C VAL A 38 6.16 -5.39 -8.82
N TYR A 39 6.43 -4.47 -9.74
CA TYR A 39 5.41 -3.59 -10.33
C TYR A 39 5.22 -3.86 -11.82
N ARG A 40 3.97 -3.87 -12.29
CA ARG A 40 3.63 -4.09 -13.70
C ARG A 40 4.30 -3.10 -14.66
N ASN A 41 4.47 -1.86 -14.23
CA ASN A 41 5.08 -0.78 -15.02
C ASN A 41 6.56 -0.54 -14.69
N ALA A 42 7.25 -1.48 -14.01
CA ALA A 42 8.67 -1.34 -13.72
C ALA A 42 9.56 -1.13 -14.97
N PRO A 43 9.27 -1.70 -16.16
CA PRO A 43 10.09 -1.46 -17.35
C PRO A 43 9.98 -0.05 -17.96
N THR A 44 8.96 0.73 -17.59
CA THR A 44 8.71 2.06 -18.18
C THR A 44 9.43 3.15 -17.41
N LYS A 45 10.01 4.13 -18.11
CA LYS A 45 10.73 5.26 -17.50
C LYS A 45 9.82 6.45 -17.13
N HIS A 46 8.63 6.52 -17.72
CA HIS A 46 7.74 7.67 -17.59
C HIS A 46 6.30 7.21 -17.45
N MET A 47 5.55 7.85 -16.55
CA MET A 47 4.10 7.79 -16.46
C MET A 47 3.47 8.89 -17.30
N HIS A 48 2.29 8.62 -17.83
CA HIS A 48 1.49 9.59 -18.58
C HIS A 48 0.04 9.55 -18.12
N ASN A 49 -0.70 10.60 -18.46
CA ASN A 49 -2.13 10.72 -18.17
C ASN A 49 -2.46 10.60 -16.66
N LEU A 50 -1.54 11.07 -15.80
CA LEU A 50 -1.74 11.20 -14.37
C LEU A 50 -1.44 12.64 -13.97
N ILE A 51 -2.49 13.39 -13.57
CA ILE A 51 -2.37 14.80 -13.22
C ILE A 51 -1.33 14.97 -12.10
N GLY A 52 -0.37 15.87 -12.33
CA GLY A 52 0.74 16.16 -11.39
C GLY A 52 1.96 15.24 -11.51
N PHE A 53 1.91 14.20 -12.35
CA PHE A 53 2.98 13.20 -12.52
C PHE A 53 3.23 12.85 -14.00
N ASP A 54 2.80 13.71 -14.94
CA ASP A 54 3.09 13.47 -16.36
C ASP A 54 4.61 13.53 -16.62
N HIS A 55 5.09 12.57 -17.42
CA HIS A 55 6.50 12.36 -17.75
C HIS A 55 7.43 12.00 -16.56
N GLU A 56 6.87 11.71 -15.38
CA GLU A 56 7.63 11.35 -14.17
C GLU A 56 7.91 9.84 -14.09
N ASP A 57 9.01 9.43 -13.45
CA ASP A 57 9.31 8.01 -13.21
C ASP A 57 8.25 7.36 -12.31
N PRO A 58 7.69 6.18 -12.68
CA PRO A 58 6.75 5.46 -11.83
C PRO A 58 7.21 5.21 -10.39
N ALA A 59 8.51 5.01 -10.17
CA ALA A 59 9.09 4.85 -8.85
C ALA A 59 9.00 6.13 -8.01
N VAL A 60 9.16 7.30 -8.64
CA VAL A 60 9.03 8.60 -7.96
C VAL A 60 7.58 8.81 -7.50
N PHE A 61 6.59 8.46 -8.31
CA PHE A 61 5.18 8.48 -7.89
C PHE A 61 4.96 7.61 -6.64
N ARG A 62 5.40 6.34 -6.67
CA ARG A 62 5.23 5.42 -5.54
C ARG A 62 5.94 5.91 -4.28
N ALA A 63 7.16 6.42 -4.41
CA ALA A 63 7.94 6.97 -3.31
C ALA A 63 7.25 8.18 -2.67
N LYS A 64 6.85 9.18 -3.48
CA LYS A 64 6.14 10.38 -3.00
C LYS A 64 4.82 10.04 -2.31
N ALA A 65 4.04 9.12 -2.88
CA ALA A 65 2.78 8.68 -2.29
C ALA A 65 2.98 7.97 -0.94
N ARG A 66 3.93 7.01 -0.88
CA ARG A 66 4.26 6.29 0.36
C ARG A 66 4.80 7.22 1.44
N GLU A 67 5.76 8.08 1.11
CA GLU A 67 6.32 9.08 2.02
C GLU A 67 5.23 10.02 2.55
N GLY A 68 4.35 10.48 1.66
CA GLY A 68 3.26 11.37 2.03
C GLY A 68 2.28 10.75 3.03
N LEU A 69 2.04 9.43 2.92
CA LEU A 69 1.24 8.66 3.87
C LEU A 69 1.96 8.49 5.20
N GLN A 70 3.20 8.00 5.18
CA GLN A 70 3.98 7.73 6.39
C GLN A 70 4.23 8.98 7.24
N LYS A 71 4.43 10.15 6.62
CA LYS A 71 4.68 11.41 7.33
C LYS A 71 3.45 11.99 8.01
N ARG A 72 2.23 11.60 7.60
CA ARG A 72 0.99 12.28 8.02
C ARG A 72 0.02 11.39 8.79
N TYR A 73 0.12 10.07 8.64
CA TYR A 73 -0.85 9.14 9.20
C TYR A 73 -0.13 7.97 9.89
N GLU A 74 -0.27 7.90 11.21
CA GLU A 74 0.27 6.80 12.02
C GLU A 74 -0.53 5.50 11.88
N SER A 75 -1.76 5.57 11.36
CA SER A 75 -2.66 4.42 11.21
C SER A 75 -2.30 3.51 10.02
N ILE A 76 -1.36 3.92 9.17
CA ILE A 76 -0.94 3.17 7.99
C ILE A 76 0.48 2.64 8.16
N GLU A 77 0.60 1.32 8.22
CA GLU A 77 1.88 0.63 8.30
C GLU A 77 2.29 0.07 6.92
N PHE A 78 3.59 -0.03 6.67
CA PHE A 78 4.12 -0.61 5.43
C PHE A 78 5.10 -1.73 5.74
N LYS A 79 4.99 -2.85 5.01
CA LYS A 79 5.89 -3.98 5.13
C LYS A 79 6.36 -4.45 3.75
N SER A 80 7.67 -4.43 3.53
CA SER A 80 8.29 -4.86 2.27
C SER A 80 8.47 -6.38 2.27
N VAL A 81 7.39 -7.11 2.00
CA VAL A 81 7.36 -8.57 1.92
C VAL A 81 6.40 -9.03 0.83
N LYS A 82 6.66 -10.20 0.27
CA LYS A 82 5.70 -10.90 -0.58
C LYS A 82 4.76 -11.73 0.30
N VAL A 83 3.46 -11.54 0.11
CA VAL A 83 2.43 -12.39 0.72
C VAL A 83 2.26 -13.63 -0.14
N GLU A 84 2.39 -14.81 0.47
CA GLU A 84 2.22 -16.10 -0.23
C GLU A 84 0.84 -16.71 -0.01
N THR A 85 0.19 -16.45 1.12
CA THR A 85 -1.10 -17.06 1.46
C THR A 85 -1.93 -16.09 2.28
N VAL A 86 -3.24 -16.11 2.07
CA VAL A 86 -4.22 -15.43 2.92
C VAL A 86 -5.28 -16.44 3.32
N ARG A 87 -5.62 -16.47 4.60
CA ARG A 87 -6.65 -17.39 5.12
C ARG A 87 -7.71 -16.61 5.86
N LYS A 88 -8.97 -16.98 5.65
CA LYS A 88 -10.07 -16.56 6.52
C LYS A 88 -10.10 -17.48 7.74
N LEU A 89 -10.06 -16.89 8.92
CA LEU A 89 -10.21 -17.58 10.20
C LEU A 89 -11.71 -17.74 10.51
N GLU A 90 -12.05 -18.74 11.31
CA GLU A 90 -13.44 -19.06 11.69
C GLU A 90 -14.17 -17.91 12.39
N SER A 91 -13.41 -17.02 13.05
CA SER A 91 -13.88 -15.77 13.64
C SER A 91 -14.21 -14.65 12.64
N GLY A 92 -14.04 -14.89 11.34
CA GLY A 92 -14.26 -13.91 10.27
C GLY A 92 -13.07 -13.00 9.96
N MET A 93 -11.96 -13.11 10.69
CA MET A 93 -10.73 -12.33 10.47
C MET A 93 -9.80 -12.96 9.42
N SER A 94 -8.92 -12.18 8.78
CA SER A 94 -7.92 -12.70 7.84
C SER A 94 -6.50 -12.75 8.46
N HIS A 95 -5.74 -13.81 8.15
CA HIS A 95 -4.32 -13.96 8.51
C HIS A 95 -3.46 -14.09 7.24
N VAL A 96 -2.28 -13.47 7.26
CA VAL A 96 -1.35 -13.28 6.12
C VAL A 96 0.01 -13.86 6.47
#